data_AF-A0A2E8F0F7-F1
#
_entry.id   AF-A0A2E8F0F7-F1
#
_cell.length_a   1.000
_cell.length_b   1.000
_cell.length_c   1.000
_cell.angle_alpha   90.00
_cell.angle_beta   90.00
_cell.angle_gamma   90.00
#
_symmetry.space_group_name_H-M   'P 1'
#
loop_
_entity.id
_entity.type
_entity.pdbx_description
1 polymer ?
#
loop_
_entity_poly.entity_id
_entity_poly.type
_entity_poly.pdbx_seq_one_letter_code
_entity_poly.pdbx_strand_id
1 'polypeptide(L)'
;MLRLGGVASASHLTVFQGLGEMFKREGIDMDWVLYSDYDAIIDDFVDGKIDLAWNGPLGYVKIKRRLDEPCQVIAMRDVDVNFTTCFITRPGSDILTVEDLKGKSFAFASRSSVESGLLAYHFLKETG
;
A
#
# COMPACT_ATOMS: atom_id res chain seq x y z
N MET A 1 2.98 14.97 20.17
CA MET A 1 3.91 14.60 19.09
C MET A 1 3.20 13.60 18.22
N LEU A 2 3.02 13.94 16.95
CA LEU A 2 2.34 13.14 15.94
C LEU A 2 3.23 11.94 15.55
N ARG A 3 2.68 10.74 15.45
CA ARG A 3 3.40 9.52 15.07
C ARG A 3 2.95 9.00 13.72
N LEU A 4 3.87 8.99 12.75
CA LEU A 4 3.65 8.44 11.41
C LEU A 4 4.21 7.01 11.30
N GLY A 5 3.35 6.04 11.04
CA GLY A 5 3.78 4.67 10.73
C GLY A 5 3.95 4.44 9.23
N GLY A 6 5.02 3.74 8.83
CA GLY A 6 5.25 3.36 7.43
C GLY A 6 6.13 2.13 7.30
N VAL A 7 6.05 1.43 6.16
CA VAL A 7 6.92 0.26 5.93
C VAL A 7 8.36 0.74 5.72
N ALA A 8 9.34 0.02 6.26
CA ALA A 8 10.74 0.35 6.09
C ALA A 8 11.14 0.30 4.60
N SER A 9 11.50 1.45 4.04
CA SER A 9 12.09 1.55 2.70
C SER A 9 12.97 2.79 2.60
N ALA A 10 13.94 2.78 1.68
CA ALA A 10 14.83 3.92 1.47
C ALA A 10 14.05 5.19 1.05
N SER A 11 13.00 5.05 0.25
CA SER A 11 12.16 6.18 -0.17
C SER A 11 11.31 6.72 0.98
N HIS A 12 10.73 5.86 1.82
CA HIS A 12 9.95 6.31 2.98
C HIS A 12 10.81 7.06 3.99
N LEU A 13 12.05 6.62 4.23
CA LEU A 13 12.98 7.35 5.11
C LEU A 13 13.19 8.80 4.64
N THR A 14 13.50 9.00 3.36
CA THR A 14 13.70 10.33 2.78
C THR A 14 12.43 11.19 2.89
N VAL A 15 11.27 10.60 2.60
CA VAL A 15 9.99 11.31 2.68
C VAL A 15 9.66 11.70 4.13
N PHE A 16 9.83 10.80 5.10
CA PHE A 16 9.46 11.05 6.49
C PHE A 16 10.36 12.10 7.15
N GLN A 17 11.66 12.12 6.79
CA GLN A 17 12.56 13.20 7.18
C GLN A 17 12.08 14.56 6.65
N GLY A 18 11.77 14.63 5.35
CA GLY A 18 11.25 15.86 4.75
C GLY A 18 9.91 16.32 5.33
N LEU A 19 9.01 15.38 5.62
CA LEU A 19 7.75 15.67 6.32
C LEU A 19 8.00 16.18 7.74
N GLY A 20 8.95 15.61 8.47
CA GLY A 20 9.32 16.07 9.81
C GLY A 20 9.81 17.52 9.81
N GLU A 21 10.68 17.88 8.86
CA GLU A 21 11.13 19.28 8.69
C GLU A 21 9.97 20.21 8.33
N MET A 22 9.08 19.78 7.43
CA MET A 22 7.93 20.57 7.00
C MET A 22 6.94 20.80 8.15
N PHE A 23 6.57 19.75 8.89
CA PHE A 23 5.64 19.83 10.02
C PHE A 23 6.21 20.69 11.14
N LYS A 24 7.52 20.59 11.40
CA LYS A 24 8.21 21.42 12.38
C LYS A 24 8.13 22.92 12.04
N ARG A 25 8.19 23.30 10.76
CA ARG A 25 8.00 24.72 10.34
C ARG A 25 6.60 25.24 10.65
N GLU A 26 5.61 24.36 10.64
CA GLU A 26 4.22 24.65 11.02
C GLU A 26 3.96 24.50 12.52
N GLY A 27 5.00 24.25 13.33
CA GLY A 27 4.87 24.09 14.79
C GLY A 27 4.31 22.73 15.24
N ILE A 28 4.36 21.72 14.38
CA ILE A 28 3.89 20.36 14.68
C ILE A 28 5.11 19.45 14.88
N ASP A 29 5.27 18.94 16.11
CA ASP A 29 6.28 17.91 16.40
C ASP A 29 5.81 16.55 15.88
N MET A 30 6.62 15.93 15.02
CA MET A 30 6.36 14.64 14.40
C MET A 30 7.53 13.68 14.62
N ASP A 31 7.22 12.41 14.84
CA ASP A 31 8.15 11.27 14.82
C ASP A 31 7.58 10.17 13.90
N TRP A 32 8.39 9.19 13.51
CA TRP A 32 7.95 8.09 12.67
C TRP A 32 8.42 6.72 13.14
N VAL A 33 7.59 5.71 12.88
CA VAL A 33 7.85 4.31 13.20
C VAL A 33 7.92 3.50 11.90
N LEU A 34 8.96 2.67 11.78
CA LEU A 34 9.16 1.84 10.60
C LEU A 34 8.79 0.39 10.90
N TYR A 35 8.02 -0.20 9.99
CA TYR A 35 7.50 -1.56 10.11
C TYR A 35 8.05 -2.48 9.03
N SER A 36 8.11 -3.77 9.30
CA SER A 36 8.51 -4.80 8.32
C SER A 36 7.45 -5.03 7.24
N ASP A 37 6.19 -4.77 7.55
CA ASP A 37 5.06 -5.06 6.68
C ASP A 37 3.86 -4.14 6.96
N TYR A 38 2.88 -4.15 6.05
CA TYR A 38 1.70 -3.29 6.13
C TYR A 38 0.69 -3.72 7.19
N ASP A 39 0.65 -5.00 7.55
CA ASP A 39 -0.34 -5.48 8.53
C ASP A 39 0.02 -4.99 9.93
N ALA A 40 1.32 -4.94 10.26
CA ALA A 40 1.80 -4.35 11.51
C ALA A 40 1.45 -2.85 11.65
N ILE A 41 1.50 -2.07 10.56
CA ILE A 41 1.07 -0.66 10.57
C ILE A 41 -0.43 -0.57 10.88
N ILE A 42 -1.23 -1.45 10.28
CA ILE A 42 -2.68 -1.47 10.47
C ILE A 42 -3.02 -1.82 11.92
N ASP A 43 -2.34 -2.81 12.49
CA ASP A 43 -2.52 -3.20 13.89
C ASP A 43 -2.22 -2.03 14.83
N ASP A 44 -1.06 -1.38 14.67
CA ASP A 44 -0.68 -0.27 15.54
C ASP A 44 -1.52 0.99 15.35
N PHE A 45 -2.05 1.23 14.14
CA PHE A 45 -3.02 2.31 13.90
C PHE A 45 -4.35 2.03 14.58
N VAL A 46 -4.87 0.80 14.45
CA VAL A 46 -6.12 0.38 15.09
C VAL A 46 -6.01 0.40 16.62
N ASP A 47 -4.85 0.04 17.16
CA ASP A 47 -4.55 0.10 18.59
C ASP A 47 -4.27 1.52 19.12
N GLY A 48 -4.25 2.55 18.25
CA GLY A 48 -3.98 3.94 18.63
C GLY A 48 -2.53 4.22 19.04
N LYS A 49 -1.57 3.38 18.62
CA LYS A 49 -0.14 3.56 18.90
C LYS A 49 0.53 4.57 17.95
N ILE A 50 0.00 4.68 16.72
CA ILE A 50 0.38 5.69 15.72
C ILE A 50 -0.84 6.52 15.32
N ASP A 51 -0.60 7.78 14.94
CA ASP A 51 -1.66 8.74 14.59
C ASP A 51 -1.93 8.79 13.08
N LEU A 52 -0.91 8.48 12.27
CA LEU A 52 -0.99 8.45 10.81
C LEU A 52 -0.42 7.13 10.28
N ALA A 53 -1.08 6.55 9.29
CA ALA A 53 -0.59 5.36 8.58
C ALA A 53 -0.27 5.71 7.12
N TRP A 54 0.99 5.61 6.74
CA TRP A 54 1.44 5.69 5.35
C TRP A 54 1.19 4.34 4.67
N ASN A 55 -0.02 4.13 4.13
CA ASN A 55 -0.41 2.89 3.45
C ASN A 55 -1.27 3.14 2.21
N GLY A 56 -1.51 2.06 1.46
CA GLY A 56 -2.36 2.06 0.26
C GLY A 56 -3.83 1.71 0.54
N PRO A 57 -4.67 1.64 -0.52
CA PRO A 57 -6.12 1.47 -0.38
C PRO A 57 -6.54 0.17 0.32
N LEU A 58 -5.79 -0.92 0.17
CA LEU A 58 -6.07 -2.16 0.91
C LEU A 58 -5.86 -1.99 2.43
N GLY A 59 -4.85 -1.22 2.83
CA GLY A 59 -4.62 -0.89 4.25
C GLY A 59 -5.77 -0.07 4.82
N TYR A 60 -6.21 0.96 4.09
CA TYR A 60 -7.38 1.76 4.47
C TYR A 60 -8.65 0.90 4.63
N VAL A 61 -8.96 0.00 3.68
CA VAL A 61 -10.13 -0.88 3.78
C VAL A 61 -10.03 -1.80 5.00
N LYS A 62 -8.85 -2.33 5.30
CA LYS A 62 -8.61 -3.16 6.50
C LYS A 62 -8.82 -2.37 7.80
N ILE A 63 -8.28 -1.15 7.88
CA ILE A 63 -8.47 -0.24 9.02
C ILE A 63 -9.97 0.06 9.21
N LYS A 64 -10.65 0.49 8.16
CA LYS A 64 -12.08 0.86 8.20
C LYS A 64 -12.99 -0.29 8.65
N ARG A 65 -12.61 -1.54 8.40
CA ARG A 65 -13.36 -2.72 8.85
C ARG A 65 -13.13 -3.06 10.32
N ARG A 66 -12.10 -2.50 10.94
CA ARG A 66 -11.66 -2.80 12.31
C ARG A 66 -11.91 -1.67 13.29
N LEU A 67 -12.08 -0.45 12.79
CA LEU A 67 -12.43 0.72 13.60
C LEU A 67 -13.94 0.92 13.64
N ASP A 68 -14.46 1.09 14.85
CA ASP A 68 -15.81 1.61 15.07
C ASP A 68 -15.85 3.15 14.93
N GLU A 69 -14.71 3.81 15.18
CA GLU A 69 -14.56 5.25 15.05
C GLU A 69 -14.19 5.69 13.61
N PRO A 70 -14.61 6.88 13.18
CA PRO A 70 -14.23 7.40 11.86
C PRO A 70 -12.71 7.62 11.72
N CYS A 71 -12.11 7.00 10.70
CA CYS A 71 -10.78 7.36 10.19
C CYS A 71 -10.89 8.12 8.86
N GLN A 72 -9.96 9.04 8.60
CA GLN A 72 -9.98 9.88 7.40
C GLN A 72 -8.71 9.71 6.55
N VAL A 73 -8.88 9.67 5.22
CA VAL A 73 -7.78 9.82 4.27
C VAL A 73 -7.49 11.31 4.11
N ILE A 74 -6.27 11.73 4.44
CA ILE A 74 -5.87 13.16 4.42
C ILE A 74 -4.99 13.54 3.24
N ALA A 75 -4.32 12.57 2.62
CA ALA A 75 -3.40 12.80 1.51
C ALA A 75 -3.26 11.54 0.65
N MET A 76 -2.97 11.75 -0.63
CA MET A 76 -2.61 10.73 -1.61
C MET A 76 -1.76 11.42 -2.68
N ARG A 77 -0.78 10.71 -3.26
CA ARG A 77 -0.01 11.27 -4.38
C ARG A 77 -0.88 11.24 -5.64
N ASP A 78 -0.66 12.20 -6.53
CA ASP A 78 -1.26 12.22 -7.86
C ASP A 78 -0.97 10.94 -8.66
N VAL A 79 0.24 10.40 -8.55
CA VAL A 79 0.65 9.15 -9.22
C VAL A 79 -0.05 7.89 -8.69
N ASP A 80 -0.68 7.94 -7.53
CA ASP A 80 -1.43 6.81 -6.97
C ASP A 80 -2.89 6.79 -7.48
N VAL A 81 -3.33 7.84 -8.18
CA VAL A 81 -4.67 7.94 -8.76
C VAL A 81 -4.79 7.04 -9.99
N ASN A 82 -5.89 6.27 -10.07
CA ASN A 82 -6.22 5.43 -11.23
C ASN A 82 -5.08 4.48 -11.66
N PHE A 83 -4.33 3.96 -10.69
CA PHE A 83 -3.24 3.04 -10.97
C PHE A 83 -3.76 1.75 -11.62
N THR A 84 -3.08 1.27 -12.66
CA THR A 84 -3.52 0.11 -13.46
C THR A 84 -2.72 -1.13 -13.12
N THR A 85 -3.42 -2.27 -13.00
CA THR A 85 -2.80 -3.59 -12.91
C THR A 85 -2.43 -4.09 -14.30
N CYS A 86 -1.16 -4.40 -14.52
CA CYS A 86 -0.65 -4.89 -15.80
C CYS A 86 -0.07 -6.31 -15.64
N PHE A 87 -0.38 -7.20 -16.58
CA PHE A 87 0.30 -8.50 -16.71
C PHE A 87 1.38 -8.40 -17.78
N ILE A 88 2.59 -8.85 -17.44
CA ILE A 88 3.78 -8.68 -18.28
C ILE A 88 4.32 -10.05 -18.66
N THR A 89 4.58 -10.25 -19.94
CA THR A 89 5.18 -11.47 -20.47
C THR A 89 6.58 -11.20 -21.01
N ARG A 90 7.37 -12.26 -21.19
CA ARG A 90 8.70 -12.14 -21.78
C ARG A 90 8.57 -11.69 -23.25
N PRO A 91 9.49 -10.85 -23.78
CA PRO A 91 9.56 -10.60 -25.21
C PRO A 91 9.59 -11.90 -26.03
N GLY A 92 8.71 -11.99 -27.03
CA GLY A 92 8.55 -13.17 -27.90
C GLY A 92 7.77 -14.33 -27.28
N SER A 93 7.07 -14.12 -26.15
CA SER A 93 6.12 -15.10 -25.63
C SER A 93 4.92 -15.28 -26.57
N ASP A 94 4.37 -16.48 -26.57
CA ASP A 94 3.09 -16.84 -27.20
C ASP A 94 1.85 -16.42 -26.36
N ILE A 95 2.06 -15.78 -25.21
CA ILE A 95 1.00 -15.34 -24.28
C ILE A 95 0.65 -13.90 -24.64
N LEU A 96 -0.53 -13.69 -25.22
CA LEU A 96 -1.02 -12.40 -25.68
C LEU A 96 -2.28 -11.95 -24.94
N THR A 97 -3.06 -12.90 -24.43
CA THR A 97 -4.27 -12.64 -23.64
C THR A 97 -4.22 -13.31 -22.28
N VAL A 98 -5.19 -13.00 -21.41
CA VAL A 98 -5.27 -13.61 -20.07
C VAL A 98 -5.61 -15.10 -20.18
N GLU A 99 -6.40 -15.49 -21.18
CA GLU A 99 -6.81 -16.87 -21.44
C GLU A 99 -5.62 -17.78 -21.78
N ASP A 100 -4.58 -17.24 -22.42
CA ASP A 100 -3.33 -17.95 -22.75
C ASP A 100 -2.54 -18.39 -21.50
N LEU A 101 -2.87 -17.85 -20.32
CA LEU A 101 -2.25 -18.24 -19.05
C LEU A 101 -2.73 -19.60 -18.53
N LYS A 102 -3.81 -20.17 -19.09
CA LYS A 102 -4.37 -21.43 -18.62
C LYS A 102 -3.35 -22.57 -18.71
N GLY A 103 -3.08 -23.22 -17.58
CA GLY A 103 -2.09 -24.29 -17.48
C GLY A 103 -0.62 -23.81 -17.48
N LYS A 104 -0.38 -22.49 -17.48
CA LYS A 104 0.95 -21.89 -17.32
C LYS A 104 1.23 -21.57 -15.86
N SER A 105 2.50 -21.27 -15.56
CA SER A 105 2.89 -20.73 -14.25
C SER A 105 2.80 -19.20 -14.28
N PHE A 106 2.21 -18.62 -13.24
CA PHE A 106 2.10 -17.17 -13.05
C PHE A 106 2.78 -16.78 -11.74
N ALA A 107 3.56 -15.70 -11.75
CA ALA A 107 4.23 -15.16 -10.57
C ALA A 107 3.47 -13.93 -10.06
N PHE A 108 2.84 -14.05 -8.89
CA PHE A 108 2.25 -12.93 -8.17
C PHE A 108 3.30 -12.18 -7.36
N ALA A 109 3.03 -10.91 -7.06
CA ALA A 109 3.72 -10.22 -5.96
C ALA A 109 3.17 -10.69 -4.59
N SER A 110 3.49 -9.96 -3.53
CA SER A 110 2.95 -10.27 -2.20
C SER A 110 1.42 -10.18 -2.19
N ARG A 111 0.77 -11.02 -1.37
CA ARG A 111 -0.69 -10.99 -1.17
C ARG A 111 -1.21 -9.65 -0.62
N SER A 112 -0.34 -8.88 0.03
CA SER A 112 -0.63 -7.55 0.54
C SER A 112 -0.44 -6.43 -0.48
N SER A 113 0.13 -6.72 -1.65
CA SER A 113 0.17 -5.77 -2.78
C SER A 113 -1.22 -5.67 -3.40
N VAL A 114 -1.71 -4.43 -3.58
CA VAL A 114 -3.04 -4.17 -4.14
C VAL A 114 -3.06 -4.62 -5.59
N GLU A 115 -2.19 -4.09 -6.44
CA GLU A 115 -2.26 -4.23 -7.89
C GLU A 115 -1.70 -5.58 -8.35
N SER A 116 -0.49 -5.92 -7.91
CA SER A 116 0.22 -7.12 -8.37
C SER A 116 -0.03 -8.37 -7.50
N GLY A 117 -0.83 -8.23 -6.43
CA GLY A 117 -1.28 -9.32 -5.58
C GLY A 117 -2.80 -9.51 -5.65
N LEU A 118 -3.53 -8.66 -4.94
CA LEU A 118 -4.98 -8.79 -4.74
C LEU A 118 -5.78 -8.63 -6.04
N LEU A 119 -5.57 -7.53 -6.78
CA LEU A 119 -6.28 -7.23 -8.01
C LEU A 119 -5.87 -8.18 -9.14
N ALA A 120 -4.56 -8.46 -9.27
CA ALA A 120 -4.07 -9.48 -10.20
C ALA A 120 -4.77 -10.83 -9.97
N TYR A 121 -4.86 -11.29 -8.72
CA TYR A 121 -5.55 -12.53 -8.38
C TYR A 121 -7.05 -12.46 -8.67
N HIS A 122 -7.69 -11.34 -8.34
CA HIS A 122 -9.11 -11.12 -8.58
C HIS A 122 -9.45 -11.20 -10.08
N PHE A 123 -8.71 -10.48 -10.94
CA PHE A 123 -8.96 -10.48 -12.38
C PHE A 123 -8.68 -11.83 -13.05
N LEU A 124 -7.66 -12.56 -12.60
CA LEU A 124 -7.43 -13.92 -13.07
C LEU A 124 -8.59 -14.84 -12.69
N LYS A 125 -9.12 -14.71 -11.47
CA LYS A 125 -10.28 -15.50 -11.03
C LYS A 125 -11.56 -15.19 -11.81
N GLU A 126 -11.77 -13.94 -12.23
CA GLU A 126 -12.93 -13.55 -13.03
C GLU A 126 -12.87 -14.06 -14.48
N THR A 127 -11.66 -14.29 -14.99
CA THR A 127 -11.42 -14.69 -16.40
C THR A 127 -11.39 -16.21 -16.61
N GLY A 128 -11.26 -17.02 -15.54
CA GLY A 128 -11.42 -18.48 -15.57
C GLY A 128 -10.13 -19.26 -15.40
#